data_AF-A0A1W6R6C2-F1
#
_entry.id   AF-A0A1W6R6C2-F1
#
_cell.length_a   1.000
_cell.length_b   1.000
_cell.length_c   1.000
_cell.angle_alpha   90.00
_cell.angle_beta   90.00
_cell.angle_gamma   90.00
#
_symmetry.space_group_name_H-M   'P 1'
#
loop_
_entity.id
_entity.type
_entity.pdbx_description
1 polymer ?
#
loop_
_entity_poly.entity_id
_entity_poly.type
_entity_poly.pdbx_seq_one_letter_code
_entity_poly.pdbx_strand_id
1 'polypeptide(L)' 'MLLEVFIAMYFCVLMLFCFTSHCIYYCVLLVVNALLASCICYVVYGFSWYSLLLCLVYVGGVYV' A
#
# COMPACT_ATOMS: atom_id res chain seq x y z
N MET A 1 -3.57 18.47 1.81
CA MET A 1 -2.77 18.17 3.02
C MET A 1 -2.68 16.67 3.29
N LEU A 2 -3.65 16.01 3.94
CA LEU A 2 -3.50 14.57 4.31
C LEU A 2 -3.35 13.63 3.10
N LEU A 3 -4.17 13.80 2.06
CA LEU A 3 -4.10 12.98 0.84
C LEU A 3 -2.75 13.11 0.13
N GLU A 4 -2.22 14.32 0.03
CA GLU A 4 -0.92 14.59 -0.60
C GLU A 4 0.23 13.91 0.15
N VAL A 5 0.16 13.89 1.49
CA VAL A 5 1.12 13.16 2.32
C VAL A 5 1.06 11.66 2.04
N PHE A 6 -0.13 11.07 1.95
CA PHE A 6 -0.25 9.64 1.62
C PHE A 6 0.24 9.31 0.22
N ILE A 7 -0.03 10.16 -0.77
CA ILE A 7 0.46 9.98 -2.14
C ILE A 7 2.00 10.08 -2.17
N ALA A 8 2.59 11.06 -1.49
CA ALA A 8 4.05 11.19 -1.40
C ALA A 8 4.70 9.97 -0.73
N MET A 9 4.12 9.49 0.37
CA MET A 9 4.58 8.27 1.06
C MET A 9 4.46 7.03 0.17
N TYR A 10 3.35 6.89 -0.58
CA TYR A 10 3.15 5.78 -1.52
C TYR A 10 4.25 5.73 -2.59
N PHE A 11 4.54 6.85 -3.24
CA PHE A 11 5.63 6.91 -4.23
C PHE A 11 7.01 6.71 -3.61
N CYS A 12 7.24 7.18 -2.38
CA CYS A 12 8.50 6.94 -1.67
C CYS A 12 8.73 5.44 -1.40
N VAL A 13 7.70 4.74 -0.91
CA VAL A 13 7.76 3.29 -0.67
C VAL A 13 7.94 2.53 -1.98
N LEU A 14 7.26 2.95 -3.05
CA LEU A 14 7.42 2.35 -4.38
C LEU A 14 8.85 2.53 -4.93
N MET A 15 9.45 3.70 -4.74
CA MET A 15 10.85 3.93 -5.13
C MET A 15 11.79 3.04 -4.33
N LEU A 16 11.64 2.96 -3.01
CA LEU A 16 12.44 2.07 -2.16
C LEU A 16 12.32 0.61 -2.60
N PHE A 17 11.10 0.17 -2.92
CA PHE A 17 10.83 -1.17 -3.41
C PHE A 17 11.62 -1.53 -4.67
N CYS A 18 11.76 -0.60 -5.61
CA CYS A 18 12.57 -0.80 -6.82
C CYS A 18 14.06 -1.04 -6.53
N PHE A 19 14.57 -0.60 -5.38
CA PHE A 19 15.97 -0.76 -4.97
C PHE A 19 16.20 -1.94 -4.01
N THR A 20 15.16 -2.62 -3.54
CA THR A 20 15.28 -3.76 -2.63
C THR A 20 15.24 -5.10 -3.34
N SER A 21 16.29 -5.90 -3.19
CA SER A 21 16.39 -7.26 -3.75
C SER A 21 16.15 -8.39 -2.73
N HIS A 22 16.14 -8.05 -1.43
CA HIS A 22 15.90 -9.02 -0.37
C HIS A 22 14.41 -9.34 -0.21
N CYS A 23 14.05 -10.61 -0.31
CA CYS A 23 12.65 -11.07 -0.33
C CYS A 23 11.81 -10.58 0.86
N ILE A 24 12.38 -10.57 2.08
CA ILE A 24 11.63 -10.15 3.28
C ILE A 24 11.29 -8.66 3.21
N TYR A 25 12.27 -7.81 2.92
CA TYR A 25 12.06 -6.37 2.81
C TYR A 25 11.13 -6.02 1.64
N TYR A 26 11.24 -6.76 0.54
CA TYR A 26 10.37 -6.64 -0.61
C TYR A 26 8.90 -6.87 -0.23
N CYS A 27 8.60 -7.95 0.49
CA CYS A 27 7.25 -8.26 0.95
C CYS A 27 6.72 -7.18 1.91
N VAL A 28 7.53 -6.74 2.89
CA VAL A 28 7.12 -5.70 3.85
C VAL A 28 6.81 -4.39 3.13
N LEU A 29 7.65 -3.96 2.18
CA LEU A 29 7.41 -2.73 1.42
C LEU A 29 6.11 -2.79 0.62
N LEU A 30 5.78 -3.95 0.03
CA LEU A 30 4.50 -4.13 -0.66
C LEU A 30 3.29 -4.06 0.28
N VAL A 31 3.39 -4.65 1.48
CA VAL A 31 2.33 -4.55 2.49
C VAL A 31 2.11 -3.09 2.89
N VAL A 32 3.18 -2.35 3.16
CA VAL A 32 3.10 -0.90 3.48
C VAL A 32 2.46 -0.14 2.33
N ASN A 33 2.85 -0.44 1.09
CA ASN A 33 2.31 0.22 -0.09
C ASN A 33 0.81 -0.06 -0.29
N ALA A 34 0.36 -1.29 -0.03
CA ALA A 34 -1.04 -1.67 -0.07
C ALA A 34 -1.86 -0.97 1.02
N LEU A 35 -1.33 -0.86 2.24
CA LEU A 35 -1.97 -0.10 3.32
C LEU A 35 -2.12 1.38 2.96
N LEU A 36 -1.09 2.01 2.39
CA LEU A 36 -1.16 3.39 1.91
C LEU A 36 -2.20 3.56 0.80
N ALA A 37 -2.24 2.65 -0.18
CA ALA A 37 -3.28 2.66 -1.22
C ALA A 37 -4.69 2.52 -0.62
N SER A 38 -4.86 1.67 0.40
CA SER A 38 -6.13 1.48 1.09
C SER A 38 -6.59 2.76 1.82
N CYS A 39 -5.65 3.50 2.43
CA CYS A 39 -5.92 4.80 3.06
C CYS A 39 -6.27 5.86 2.01
N ILE A 40 -5.58 5.90 0.88
CA ILE A 40 -5.89 6.80 -0.24
C ILE A 40 -7.29 6.52 -0.78
N CYS A 41 -7.61 5.25 -1.06
CA CYS A 41 -8.93 4.84 -1.50
C CYS A 41 -10.03 5.21 -0.48
N TYR A 42 -9.76 5.03 0.81
CA TYR A 42 -10.70 5.42 1.86
C TYR A 42 -10.95 6.94 1.88
N VAL A 43 -9.88 7.75 1.78
CA VAL A 43 -9.99 9.21 1.77
C VAL A 43 -10.69 9.74 0.52
N VAL A 44 -10.49 9.12 -0.64
CA VAL A 44 -11.07 9.57 -1.92
C VAL A 44 -12.51 9.09 -2.10
N TYR A 45 -12.78 7.81 -1.83
CA TYR A 45 -14.08 7.19 -2.12
C TYR A 45 -15.01 7.11 -0.90
N GLY A 46 -14.49 7.25 0.32
CA GLY A 46 -15.28 7.25 1.56
C GLY A 46 -15.84 5.88 1.97
N PHE A 47 -15.66 4.82 1.17
CA PHE A 47 -16.17 3.48 1.45
C PHE A 47 -15.05 2.53 1.87
N SER A 48 -15.15 1.98 3.08
CA SER A 48 -14.14 1.08 3.69
C SER A 48 -14.03 -0.29 3.03
N TRP A 49 -15.05 -0.74 2.29
CA TRP A 49 -15.05 -2.07 1.65
C TRP A 49 -13.99 -2.23 0.56
N TYR A 50 -13.71 -1.18 -0.21
CA TYR A 50 -12.66 -1.23 -1.24
C TYR A 50 -11.26 -1.33 -0.61
N SER A 51 -11.02 -0.63 0.50
CA SER A 51 -9.78 -0.70 1.27
C SER A 51 -9.59 -2.09 1.91
N LEU A 52 -10.66 -2.68 2.44
CA LEU A 52 -10.64 -4.03 3.02
C LEU A 52 -10.34 -5.11 1.98
N LEU A 53 -10.97 -5.06 0.81
CA LEU A 53 -10.71 -6.01 -0.28
C LEU A 53 -9.26 -5.91 -0.77
N LEU A 54 -8.72 -4.69 -0.86
CA LEU A 54 -7.32 -4.48 -1.24
C LEU A 54 -6.37 -5.07 -0.21
N CYS A 55 -6.59 -4.88 1.08
CA CYS A 55 -5.78 -5.53 2.12
C CYS A 55 -5.93 -7.05 2.12
N LEU A 56 -7.14 -7.58 1.99
CA LEU A 56 -7.41 -9.00 2.18
C LEU A 56 -6.98 -9.84 0.97
N VAL A 57 -7.31 -9.38 -0.25
CA VAL A 57 -7.02 -10.11 -1.49
C VAL A 57 -5.58 -9.86 -1.95
N TYR A 58 -5.09 -8.62 -1.87
CA TYR A 58 -3.75 -8.29 -2.34
C TYR A 58 -2.70 -8.70 -1.31
N VAL A 59 -2.79 -8.27 -0.05
CA VAL A 59 -1.79 -8.62 0.98
C VAL A 59 -1.91 -10.07 1.42
N GLY A 60 -3.13 -10.54 1.70
CA GLY A 60 -3.35 -11.91 2.20
C GLY A 60 -3.31 -13.00 1.14
N GLY A 61 -3.65 -12.70 -0.12
CA GLY A 61 -3.77 -13.70 -1.18
C GLY A 61 -2.57 -13.81 -2.12
N VAL A 62 -1.82 -12.72 -2.36
CA VAL A 62 -0.71 -12.71 -3.33
C VAL A 62 0.66 -12.86 -2.64
N TYR A 63 0.77 -12.52 -1.35
CA TYR A 63 2.06 -12.42 -0.65
C TYR A 63 2.21 -13.32 0.59
N VAL A 64 1.25 -14.22 0.85
CA VAL A 64 1.36 -15.36 1.78
C VAL A 64 1.70 -16.61 0.98
#